data_AF-A0A9N9XMV4-F1
#
_entry.id   AF-A0A9N9XMV4-F1
#
_cell.length_a   1.000
_cell.length_b   1.000
_cell.length_c   1.000
_cell.angle_alpha   90.00
_cell.angle_beta   90.00
_cell.angle_gamma   90.00
#
_symmetry.space_group_name_H-M   'P 1'
#
loop_
_entity.id
_entity.type
_entity.pdbx_description
1 polymer ?
#
loop_
_entity_poly.entity_id
_entity_poly.type
_entity_poly.pdbx_seq_one_letter_code
_entity_poly.pdbx_strand_id
1 'polypeptide(L)'
;MHTDLSAHLHNKTCNELIQLLSQCHSENPFLKFFGVCNPEDDKVVKCLKEERLERRRINYEKSLEMKARLKKKFEEQRENKL
;
A
#
# COMPACT_ATOMS: atom_id res chain seq x y z
N MET A 1 5.67 14.47 1.95
CA MET A 1 4.73 14.18 0.83
C MET A 1 4.32 12.72 0.91
N HIS A 2 3.20 12.43 1.58
CA HIS A 2 2.61 11.09 1.67
C HIS A 2 1.68 10.83 0.47
N THR A 3 1.39 9.56 0.18
CA THR A 3 0.32 9.20 -0.76
C THR A 3 -1.05 9.55 -0.17
N ASP A 4 -2.13 9.29 -0.91
CA ASP A 4 -3.50 9.41 -0.40
C ASP A 4 -3.63 8.67 0.96
N LEU A 5 -4.13 9.39 1.97
CA LEU A 5 -4.31 8.95 3.37
C LEU A 5 -5.76 8.52 3.66
N SER A 6 -6.59 8.40 2.63
CA SER A 6 -8.00 8.05 2.80
C SER A 6 -8.17 6.76 3.62
N ALA A 7 -8.92 6.84 4.73
CA ALA A 7 -9.00 5.78 5.74
C ALA A 7 -9.49 4.41 5.21
N HIS A 8 -10.26 4.41 4.11
CA HIS A 8 -10.74 3.17 3.48
C HIS A 8 -9.62 2.39 2.76
N LEU A 9 -8.49 3.04 2.50
CA LEU A 9 -7.42 2.47 1.71
C LEU A 9 -6.39 1.75 2.58
N HIS A 10 -6.38 1.92 3.90
CA HIS A 10 -5.32 1.40 4.77
C HIS A 10 -5.85 0.42 5.82
N ASN A 11 -4.94 -0.38 6.37
CA ASN A 11 -5.21 -1.26 7.49
C ASN A 11 -5.47 -0.44 8.75
N LYS A 12 -6.14 -1.06 9.74
CA LYS A 12 -6.54 -0.41 10.99
C LYS A 12 -5.35 0.25 11.71
N THR A 13 -4.20 -0.42 11.74
CA THR A 13 -2.97 0.08 12.38
C THR A 13 -2.41 1.34 11.70
N CYS A 14 -2.38 1.38 10.37
CA CYS A 14 -1.95 2.58 9.65
C CYS A 14 -2.97 3.71 9.82
N ASN A 15 -4.27 3.40 9.84
CA ASN A 15 -5.33 4.40 10.07
C ASN A 15 -5.20 5.09 11.43
N GLU A 16 -4.83 4.36 12.50
CA GLU A 16 -4.57 4.94 13.81
C GLU A 16 -3.41 5.95 13.77
N LEU A 17 -2.32 5.63 13.04
CA LEU A 17 -1.20 6.56 12.85
C LEU A 17 -1.57 7.80 12.03
N ILE A 18 -2.42 7.62 11.00
CA ILE A 18 -2.92 8.73 10.18
C ILE A 18 -3.81 9.66 11.02
N GLN A 19 -4.63 9.11 11.92
CA GLN A 19 -5.43 9.91 12.85
C GLN A 19 -4.55 10.72 13.80
N LEU A 20 -3.46 10.15 14.32
CA LEU A 20 -2.50 10.87 15.16
C LEU A 20 -1.82 12.01 14.39
N LEU A 21 -1.39 11.77 13.16
CA LEU A 21 -0.82 12.81 12.29
C LEU A 21 -1.85 13.91 12.00
N SER A 22 -3.10 13.53 11.72
CA SER A 22 -4.20 14.47 11.51
C SER A 22 -4.45 15.32 12.74
N GLN A 23 -4.43 14.72 13.93
CA GLN A 23 -4.60 15.44 15.19
C GLN A 23 -3.44 16.42 15.42
N CYS A 24 -2.19 16.01 15.18
CA CYS A 24 -1.04 16.92 15.27
C CYS A 24 -1.19 18.11 14.32
N HIS A 25 -1.60 17.89 13.07
CA HIS A 25 -1.86 18.97 12.11
C HIS A 25 -3.02 19.88 12.49
N SER A 26 -4.06 19.36 13.14
CA SER A 26 -5.20 20.14 13.64
C SER A 26 -4.82 21.02 14.84
N GLU A 27 -4.00 20.50 15.75
CA GLU A 27 -3.50 21.26 16.91
C GLU A 27 -2.44 22.29 16.51
N ASN A 28 -1.69 22.02 15.44
CA ASN A 28 -0.53 22.78 15.01
C ASN A 28 -0.64 23.28 13.54
N PRO A 29 -1.67 24.07 13.18
CA PRO A 29 -1.98 24.39 11.78
C PRO A 29 -0.89 25.19 11.06
N PHE A 30 -0.12 26.00 11.78
CA PHE A 30 1.03 26.75 11.25
C PHE A 30 2.36 26.00 11.45
N LEU A 31 2.49 25.30 12.58
CA LEU A 31 3.70 24.58 12.98
C LEU A 31 3.92 23.28 12.19
N LYS A 32 2.90 22.75 11.51
CA LYS A 32 3.04 21.64 10.55
C LYS A 32 4.03 21.94 9.43
N PHE A 33 4.15 23.21 9.01
CA PHE A 33 5.10 23.62 7.97
C PHE A 33 6.55 23.72 8.49
N PHE A 34 6.72 23.77 9.81
CA PHE A 34 8.03 23.80 10.47
C PHE A 34 8.50 22.39 10.88
N GLY A 35 7.74 21.34 10.56
CA GLY A 35 8.14 19.95 10.81
C GLY A 35 7.92 19.45 12.24
N VAL A 36 7.02 20.09 13.01
CA VAL A 36 6.70 19.66 14.38
C VAL A 36 6.10 18.24 14.42
N CYS A 37 5.36 17.86 13.37
CA CYS A 37 4.71 16.54 13.26
C CYS A 37 5.56 15.50 12.49
N ASN A 38 6.87 15.73 12.31
CA ASN A 38 7.75 14.79 11.61
C ASN A 38 7.82 13.39 12.26
N PRO A 39 7.82 13.23 13.60
CA PRO A 39 7.84 11.91 14.23
C PRO A 39 6.60 11.07 13.91
N GLU A 40 5.43 11.70 13.79
CA GLU A 40 4.19 11.08 13.38
C GLU A 40 4.20 10.75 11.90
N ASP A 41 4.67 11.68 11.06
CA ASP A 41 4.80 11.49 9.61
C ASP A 41 5.72 10.31 9.28
N ASP A 42 6.85 10.18 9.97
CA ASP A 42 7.79 9.06 9.82
C ASP A 42 7.12 7.70 10.09
N LYS A 43 6.28 7.62 11.12
CA LYS A 43 5.52 6.41 11.44
C LYS A 43 4.51 6.09 10.34
N VAL A 44 3.78 7.09 9.86
CA VAL A 44 2.81 6.94 8.76
C VAL A 44 3.53 6.47 7.50
N VAL A 45 4.62 7.13 7.10
CA VAL A 45 5.41 6.77 5.92
C VAL A 45 5.93 5.33 6.00
N LYS A 46 6.42 4.90 7.18
CA LYS A 46 6.86 3.53 7.40
C LYS A 46 5.71 2.53 7.21
N CYS A 47 4.55 2.80 7.81
CA CYS A 47 3.38 1.95 7.69
C CYS A 47 2.90 1.83 6.24
N LEU A 48 2.77 2.96 5.55
CA LEU A 48 2.36 3.01 4.14
C LEU A 48 3.35 2.30 3.20
N LYS A 49 4.64 2.35 3.53
CA LYS A 49 5.68 1.61 2.79
C LYS A 49 5.49 0.11 2.93
N GLU A 50 5.23 -0.38 4.14
CA GLU A 50 4.99 -1.80 4.40
C GLU A 50 3.73 -2.29 3.67
N GLU A 51 2.62 -1.55 3.71
CA GLU A 51 1.41 -1.88 2.96
C GLU A 51 1.65 -1.95 1.45
N ARG A 52 2.42 -1.00 0.92
CA ARG A 52 2.77 -0.97 -0.50
C ARG A 52 3.59 -2.19 -0.90
N LEU A 53 4.55 -2.60 -0.06
CA LEU A 53 5.36 -3.78 -0.29
C LEU A 53 4.51 -5.06 -0.26
N GLU A 54 3.58 -5.15 0.67
CA GLU A 54 2.70 -6.31 0.77
C GLU A 54 1.75 -6.42 -0.43
N ARG A 55 1.14 -5.31 -0.87
CA ARG A 55 0.34 -5.29 -2.12
C ARG A 55 1.17 -5.70 -3.33
N ARG A 56 2.41 -5.23 -3.40
CA ARG A 56 3.33 -5.60 -4.48
C ARG A 56 3.60 -7.10 -4.47
N ARG A 57 3.83 -7.70 -3.29
CA ARG A 57 4.04 -9.14 -3.12
C ARG A 57 2.83 -9.94 -3.59
N ILE A 58 1.63 -9.59 -3.10
CA ILE A 58 0.38 -10.27 -3.49
C ILE A 58 0.13 -10.16 -4.99
N ASN A 59 0.32 -8.99 -5.58
CA ASN A 59 0.12 -8.78 -7.02
C ASN A 59 1.16 -9.57 -7.85
N TYR A 60 2.38 -9.68 -7.36
CA TYR A 60 3.42 -10.50 -7.98
C TYR A 60 3.05 -11.98 -7.95
N GLU A 61 2.58 -12.50 -6.82
CA GLU A 61 2.12 -13.90 -6.69
C GLU A 61 0.95 -14.19 -7.63
N LYS A 62 -0.07 -13.31 -7.66
CA LYS A 62 -1.19 -13.42 -8.60
C LYS A 62 -0.74 -13.36 -10.06
N SER A 63 0.26 -12.54 -10.38
CA SER A 63 0.84 -12.47 -11.72
C SER A 63 1.51 -13.78 -12.11
N LEU A 64 2.27 -14.41 -11.21
CA LEU A 64 2.90 -15.69 -11.46
C LEU A 64 1.87 -16.80 -11.65
N GLU A 65 0.84 -16.85 -10.80
CA GLU A 65 -0.25 -17.82 -10.93
C GLU A 65 -0.98 -17.67 -12.27
N MET A 66 -1.32 -16.44 -12.65
CA MET A 66 -1.98 -16.16 -13.92
C MET A 66 -1.10 -16.56 -15.11
N LYS A 67 0.21 -16.26 -15.07
CA LYS A 67 1.16 -16.67 -16.10
C LYS A 67 1.24 -18.19 -16.23
N ALA A 68 1.30 -18.91 -15.12
CA ALA A 68 1.30 -20.37 -15.10
C ALA A 68 -0.01 -20.95 -15.68
N ARG A 69 -1.17 -20.38 -15.30
CA ARG A 69 -2.47 -20.80 -15.81
C ARG A 69 -2.60 -20.56 -17.32
N LEU A 70 -2.14 -19.42 -17.81
CA LEU A 70 -2.14 -19.11 -19.23
C LEU A 70 -1.23 -20.07 -20.00
N LYS A 71 -0.01 -20.34 -19.50
CA LYS A 71 0.92 -21.27 -20.12
C LYS A 71 0.30 -22.67 -20.29
N LYS A 72 -0.31 -23.22 -19.23
CA LYS A 72 -1.01 -24.52 -19.28
C LYS A 72 -2.12 -24.53 -20.32
N LYS A 73 -2.97 -23.49 -20.36
CA LYS A 73 -4.03 -23.36 -21.37
C LYS A 73 -3.48 -23.35 -22.80
N PHE A 74 -2.36 -22.67 -23.04
CA PHE A 74 -1.74 -22.64 -24.36
C PHE A 74 -1.12 -24.00 -24.75
N GLU A 75 -0.58 -24.74 -23.79
CA GLU A 75 -0.06 -26.11 -24.00
C GLU A 75 -1.21 -27.08 -24.32
N GLU A 76 -2.29 -27.09 -23.53
CA GLU A 76 -3.49 -27.88 -23.78
C GLU A 76 -4.11 -27.58 -25.16
N GLN A 77 -4.18 -26.31 -25.55
CA GLN A 77 -4.67 -25.91 -26.88
C GLN A 77 -3.77 -26.40 -28.02
N ARG A 78 -2.45 -26.47 -27.81
CA ARG A 78 -1.51 -27.02 -28.81
C ARG A 78 -1.68 -28.53 -28.95
N GLU A 79 -1.85 -29.24 -27.84
CA GLU A 79 -2.06 -30.69 -27.82
C GLU A 79 -3.40 -31.08 -28.46
N ASN A 80 -4.49 -30.38 -28.14
CA ASN A 80 -5.82 -30.64 -28.72
C ASN A 80 -5.94 -30.31 -30.22
N LYS A 81 -4.96 -29.63 -30.80
CA LYS A 81 -4.93 -29.28 -32.22
C LYS A 81 -4.08 -30.26 -33.05
N LEU A 82 -3.33 -31.14 -32.40
CA LEU A 82 -2.60 -32.26 -33.01
C LEU A 82 -3.49 -33.51 -33.08
#